data_AF-A0A835IUS5-F1
#
_entry.id   AF-A0A835IUS5-F1
#
_cell.length_a   1.000
_cell.length_b   1.000
_cell.length_c   1.000
_cell.angle_alpha   90.00
_cell.angle_beta   90.00
_cell.angle_gamma   90.00
#
_symmetry.space_group_name_H-M   'P 1'
#
loop_
_entity.id
_entity.type
_entity.pdbx_description
1 polymer ?
#
loop_
_entity_poly.entity_id
_entity_poly.type
_entity_poly.pdbx_seq_one_letter_code
_entity_poly.pdbx_strand_id
1 'polypeptide(L)'
;MEAPLGVYPTIFGHEAIGVVESVGDYVEEVKEGDRVVPSFLANCNECIYCKSEKSNMCAKFQFRTGAGMPRDGTSRFIDSNGNLYNSEEEMKLKQDLDGDTRTEPVNKTPDPETTTLYKTTTDENLTIDLEEKKAHVVKISTEIALDKACLLSCGVSTGLGAAWKVADVQKDSTVAIFGLGVVGLMNVAMFGRGSVCDCLCFEIGFGA
;
A
#
# COMPACT_ATOMS: atom_id res chain seq x y z
N MET A 1 -6.93 -5.95 -30.01
CA MET A 1 -6.55 -6.56 -28.72
C MET A 1 -6.25 -5.37 -27.83
N GLU A 2 -6.96 -5.23 -26.70
CA GLU A 2 -6.62 -4.20 -25.71
C GLU A 2 -5.20 -4.50 -25.21
N ALA A 3 -4.35 -3.48 -25.17
CA ALA A 3 -2.99 -3.62 -24.67
C ALA A 3 -3.00 -4.14 -23.22
N PRO A 4 -1.98 -4.91 -22.80
CA PRO A 4 -1.94 -5.46 -21.45
C PRO A 4 -1.99 -4.35 -20.40
N LEU A 5 -2.81 -4.57 -19.37
CA LEU A 5 -2.96 -3.68 -18.22
C LEU A 5 -1.62 -3.56 -17.48
N GLY A 6 -0.88 -2.48 -17.69
CA GLY A 6 0.36 -2.24 -16.97
C GLY A 6 0.91 -0.83 -17.18
N VAL A 7 1.10 -0.10 -16.08
CA VAL A 7 1.83 1.16 -16.09
C VAL A 7 3.31 0.80 -15.92
N TYR A 8 4.14 1.11 -16.90
CA TYR A 8 5.60 0.93 -16.86
C TYR A 8 6.26 2.18 -17.41
N PRO A 9 7.44 2.62 -16.92
CA PRO A 9 8.20 2.04 -15.81
C PRO A 9 7.52 2.34 -14.46
N THR A 10 7.53 1.34 -13.57
CA THR A 10 6.93 1.45 -12.23
C THR A 10 7.87 0.85 -11.19
N ILE A 11 8.02 1.54 -10.07
CA ILE A 11 8.67 1.01 -8.88
C ILE A 11 7.60 0.23 -8.11
N PHE A 12 7.75 -1.10 -8.08
CA PHE A 12 6.84 -1.98 -7.36
C PHE A 12 7.17 -2.02 -5.86
N GLY A 13 6.22 -2.55 -5.09
CA GLY A 13 6.35 -2.73 -3.64
C GLY A 13 5.37 -1.85 -2.90
N HIS A 14 4.57 -2.48 -2.03
CA HIS A 14 3.64 -1.80 -1.14
C HIS A 14 3.67 -2.41 0.28
N GLU A 15 4.54 -3.40 0.50
CA GLU A 15 4.76 -4.02 1.79
C GLU A 15 6.15 -3.62 2.29
N ALA A 16 6.21 -2.66 3.23
CA ALA A 16 7.46 -2.07 3.67
C ALA A 16 7.37 -1.51 5.10
N ILE A 17 8.52 -1.06 5.60
CA ILE A 17 8.68 -0.31 6.84
C ILE A 17 9.84 0.64 6.67
N GLY A 18 9.78 1.79 7.34
CA GLY A 18 10.86 2.75 7.30
C GLY A 18 10.99 3.60 8.54
N VAL A 19 11.97 4.49 8.44
CA VAL A 19 12.18 5.61 9.35
C VAL A 19 11.99 6.87 8.55
N VAL A 20 11.25 7.83 9.09
CA VAL A 20 11.07 9.14 8.45
C VAL A 20 12.42 9.83 8.35
N GLU A 21 12.80 10.25 7.14
CA GLU A 21 14.05 10.97 6.89
C GLU A 21 13.82 12.47 6.90
N SER A 22 12.79 12.95 6.20
CA SER A 22 12.36 14.35 6.24
C SER A 22 10.84 14.45 6.08
N VAL A 23 10.31 15.62 6.44
CA VAL A 23 8.88 15.94 6.28
C VAL A 23 8.71 17.31 5.61
N GLY A 24 7.67 17.45 4.79
CA GLY A 24 7.27 18.75 4.23
C GLY A 24 6.75 19.74 5.28
N ASP A 25 6.50 20.98 4.87
CA ASP A 25 6.14 22.06 5.80
C ASP A 25 4.77 21.89 6.48
N TYR A 26 3.88 21.09 5.89
CA TYR A 26 2.50 20.88 6.38
C TYR A 26 2.25 19.51 7.02
N VAL A 27 3.32 18.80 7.37
CA VAL A 27 3.26 17.48 8.02
C VAL A 27 3.27 17.65 9.53
N GLU A 28 2.24 17.13 10.20
CA GLU A 28 2.15 17.23 11.67
C GLU A 28 2.10 15.86 12.35
N GLU A 29 1.74 14.80 11.63
CA GLU A 29 1.43 13.48 12.19
C GLU A 29 2.67 12.60 12.44
N VAL A 30 3.75 12.87 11.72
CA VAL A 30 5.04 12.18 11.84
C VAL A 30 6.18 13.20 11.74
N LYS A 31 7.36 12.80 12.19
CA LYS A 31 8.58 13.64 12.11
C LYS A 31 9.79 12.78 11.83
N GLU A 32 10.88 13.41 11.39
CA GLU A 32 12.20 12.78 11.25
C GLU A 32 12.53 11.85 12.44
N GLY A 33 12.97 10.64 12.13
CA GLY A 33 13.30 9.60 13.11
C GLY A 33 12.13 8.71 13.55
N ASP A 34 10.87 9.06 13.24
CA ASP A 34 9.74 8.19 13.56
C ASP A 34 9.78 6.90 12.73
N ARG A 35 9.45 5.76 13.34
CA ARG A 35 9.22 4.51 12.60
C ARG A 35 7.82 4.50 12.03
N VAL A 36 7.71 4.16 10.76
CA VAL A 36 6.45 4.21 10.03
C VAL A 36 6.28 3.01 9.11
N VAL A 37 5.01 2.67 8.87
CA VAL A 37 4.59 1.65 7.92
C VAL A 37 3.71 2.33 6.86
N PRO A 38 4.02 2.20 5.56
CA PRO A 38 3.14 2.66 4.51
C PRO A 38 1.86 1.82 4.49
N SER A 39 0.73 2.48 4.23
CA SER A 39 -0.57 1.87 4.01
C SER A 39 -1.01 2.14 2.58
N PHE A 40 -1.11 1.06 1.81
CA PHE A 40 -1.62 1.08 0.44
C PHE A 40 -3.06 1.65 0.36
N LEU A 41 -3.86 1.42 1.40
CA LEU A 41 -5.18 2.02 1.53
C LEU A 41 -5.12 3.29 2.38
N ALA A 42 -5.70 4.35 1.84
CA ALA A 42 -5.72 5.66 2.46
C ALA A 42 -6.68 5.71 3.67
N ASN A 43 -6.38 6.55 4.67
CA ASN A 43 -7.30 6.92 5.73
C ASN A 43 -7.24 8.43 6.08
N CYS A 44 -8.08 9.23 5.42
CA CYS A 44 -8.12 10.67 5.70
C CYS A 44 -8.76 11.06 7.04
N ASN A 45 -9.34 10.12 7.79
CA ASN A 45 -10.05 10.31 9.07
C ASN A 45 -11.27 11.26 9.06
N GLU A 46 -11.54 11.96 7.96
CA GLU A 46 -12.57 12.99 7.88
C GLU A 46 -13.81 12.52 7.11
N CYS A 47 -13.64 11.66 6.09
CA CYS A 47 -14.72 11.25 5.20
C CYS A 47 -15.68 10.23 5.83
N ILE A 48 -16.86 10.08 5.25
CA ILE A 48 -17.91 9.18 5.74
C ILE A 48 -17.44 7.73 5.88
N TYR A 49 -16.61 7.24 4.96
CA TYR A 49 -16.09 5.88 5.01
C TYR A 49 -15.02 5.72 6.10
N CYS A 50 -14.10 6.67 6.26
CA CYS A 50 -13.10 6.62 7.34
C CYS A 50 -13.71 6.74 8.74
N LYS A 51 -14.87 7.39 8.87
CA LYS A 51 -15.64 7.49 10.12
C LYS A 51 -16.58 6.31 10.36
N SER A 52 -16.70 5.39 9.39
CA SER A 52 -17.57 4.22 9.47
C SER A 52 -16.86 3.06 10.14
N GLU A 53 -17.57 2.29 10.97
CA GLU A 53 -17.07 1.05 11.55
C GLU A 53 -17.08 -0.14 10.56
N LYS A 54 -17.72 0.06 9.39
CA LYS A 54 -17.97 -0.98 8.38
C LYS A 54 -17.07 -0.89 7.15
N SER A 55 -16.29 0.18 7.01
CA SER A 55 -15.44 0.38 5.83
C SER A 55 -14.04 0.82 6.26
N ASN A 56 -13.04 0.32 5.54
CA ASN A 56 -11.66 0.79 5.59
C ASN A 56 -11.27 1.56 4.32
N MET A 57 -12.24 1.87 3.44
CA MET A 57 -11.99 2.64 2.23
C MET A 57 -12.02 4.13 2.52
N CYS A 58 -11.29 4.92 1.73
CA CYS A 58 -11.34 6.37 1.80
C CYS A 58 -12.09 6.94 0.59
N ALA A 59 -13.05 7.83 0.83
CA ALA A 59 -13.74 8.54 -0.25
C ALA A 59 -12.85 9.62 -0.89
N LYS A 60 -11.97 10.22 -0.08
CA LYS A 60 -11.11 11.34 -0.50
C LYS A 60 -9.92 10.87 -1.33
N PHE A 61 -9.31 9.76 -0.92
CA PHE A 61 -8.13 9.18 -1.54
C PHE A 61 -8.45 7.73 -1.91
N GLN A 62 -9.18 7.57 -3.01
CA GLN A 62 -9.58 6.26 -3.48
C GLN A 62 -8.36 5.52 -4.01
N PHE A 63 -8.31 4.21 -3.75
CA PHE A 63 -7.31 3.36 -4.37
C PHE A 63 -7.49 3.40 -5.91
N ARG A 64 -6.41 3.75 -6.61
CA ARG A 64 -6.35 3.78 -8.08
C ARG A 64 -5.04 3.14 -8.52
N THR A 65 -5.15 2.23 -9.47
CA THR A 65 -4.01 1.76 -10.25
C THR A 65 -3.73 2.77 -11.35
N GLY A 66 -2.59 3.45 -11.31
CA GLY A 66 -2.24 4.49 -12.27
C GLY A 66 -0.81 4.99 -12.07
N ALA A 67 -0.32 5.81 -13.01
CA ALA A 67 0.96 6.48 -12.88
C ALA A 67 0.86 7.67 -11.90
N GLY A 68 1.96 7.97 -11.23
CA GLY A 68 2.11 9.15 -10.37
C GLY A 68 1.55 8.98 -8.95
N MET A 69 1.73 10.02 -8.15
CA MET A 69 1.33 10.08 -6.75
C MET A 69 -0.19 10.28 -6.64
N PRO A 70 -0.89 9.62 -5.68
CA PRO A 70 -2.35 9.67 -5.61
C PRO A 70 -3.01 11.05 -5.46
N ARG A 71 -2.33 12.08 -4.91
CA ARG A 71 -2.94 13.40 -4.67
C ARG A 71 -2.67 14.39 -5.80
N ASP A 72 -1.44 14.48 -6.29
CA ASP A 72 -1.10 15.46 -7.33
C ASP A 72 -0.98 14.85 -8.73
N GLY A 73 -0.89 13.52 -8.82
CA GLY A 73 -0.74 12.79 -10.08
C GLY A 73 0.66 12.96 -10.67
N THR A 74 1.67 13.31 -9.89
CA THR A 74 3.03 13.58 -10.38
C THR A 74 4.04 12.53 -9.91
N SER A 75 5.29 12.59 -10.37
CA SER A 75 6.33 11.63 -9.96
C SER A 75 7.41 12.33 -9.14
N ARG A 76 8.11 11.58 -8.28
CA ARG A 76 9.30 12.00 -7.54
C ARG A 76 10.53 11.21 -7.94
N PHE A 77 10.37 10.22 -8.83
CA PHE A 77 11.43 9.29 -9.21
C PHE A 77 12.05 9.70 -10.54
N ILE A 78 13.38 9.67 -10.57
CA ILE A 78 14.19 9.99 -11.74
C ILE A 78 15.04 8.75 -12.06
N ASP A 79 15.12 8.39 -13.34
CA ASP A 79 15.95 7.27 -13.80
C ASP A 79 17.45 7.62 -13.81
N SER A 80 18.29 6.64 -14.12
CA SER A 80 19.75 6.83 -14.18
C SER A 80 20.20 7.83 -15.25
N ASN A 81 19.33 8.17 -16.21
CA ASN A 81 19.61 9.10 -17.30
C ASN A 81 19.08 10.52 -17.00
N GLY A 82 18.44 10.73 -15.85
CA GLY A 82 17.86 12.02 -15.48
C GLY A 82 16.41 12.23 -15.96
N ASN A 83 15.75 11.19 -16.50
CA ASN A 83 14.36 11.28 -16.94
C ASN A 83 13.40 11.03 -15.76
N LEU A 84 12.34 11.84 -15.67
CA LEU A 84 11.27 11.63 -14.70
C LEU A 84 10.45 10.38 -15.07
N TYR A 85 10.24 9.48 -14.11
CA TYR A 85 9.35 8.33 -14.30
C TYR A 85 7.92 8.81 -14.62
N ASN A 86 7.32 8.25 -15.68
CA ASN A 86 5.97 8.59 -16.12
C ASN A 86 5.78 10.09 -16.40
N SER A 87 6.71 10.69 -17.15
CA SER A 87 6.55 12.08 -17.59
C SER A 87 5.30 12.26 -18.48
N GLU A 88 4.83 13.51 -18.62
CA GLU A 88 3.67 13.82 -19.47
C GLU A 88 3.85 13.31 -20.92
N GLU A 89 5.06 13.46 -21.46
CA GLU A 89 5.42 13.01 -22.80
C GLU A 89 5.40 11.49 -22.93
N GLU A 90 5.93 10.79 -21.92
CA GLU A 90 5.96 9.33 -21.88
C GLU A 90 4.56 8.72 -21.70
N MET A 91 3.70 9.38 -20.91
CA MET A 91 2.31 8.95 -20.71
C MET A 91 1.46 9.19 -21.95
N LYS A 92 1.60 10.33 -22.63
CA LYS A 92 0.91 10.60 -23.90
C LYS A 92 1.30 9.57 -24.97
N LEU A 93 2.60 9.28 -25.08
CA LEU A 93 3.09 8.27 -26.03
C LEU A 93 2.47 6.89 -25.75
N LYS A 94 2.33 6.49 -24.48
CA LYS A 94 1.69 5.21 -24.11
C LYS A 94 0.19 5.22 -24.35
N GLN A 95 -0.51 6.31 -24.04
CA GLN A 95 -1.93 6.46 -24.36
C GLN A 95 -2.19 6.31 -25.87
N ASP A 96 -1.33 6.92 -26.70
CA ASP A 96 -1.42 6.84 -28.16
C ASP A 96 -1.11 5.43 -28.69
N LEU A 97 -0.20 4.69 -28.05
CA LEU A 97 0.20 3.33 -28.46
C LEU A 97 -0.76 2.23 -27.97
N ASP A 98 -1.21 2.33 -26.72
CA ASP A 98 -1.92 1.27 -26.00
C ASP A 98 -3.44 1.51 -25.91
N GLY A 99 -3.89 2.75 -26.19
CA GLY A 99 -5.29 3.17 -26.07
C GLY A 99 -5.81 3.26 -24.63
N ASP A 100 -4.93 3.19 -23.63
CA ASP A 100 -5.31 3.22 -22.21
C ASP A 100 -5.60 4.64 -21.71
N THR A 101 -6.87 5.04 -21.74
CA THR A 101 -7.35 6.36 -21.29
C THR A 101 -7.55 6.48 -19.78
N ARG A 102 -7.26 5.44 -18.98
CA ARG A 102 -7.43 5.50 -17.51
C ARG A 102 -6.25 6.14 -16.79
N THR A 103 -5.13 6.30 -17.49
CA THR A 103 -3.99 7.07 -16.99
C THR A 103 -4.20 8.52 -17.40
N GLU A 104 -4.25 9.45 -16.46
CA GLU A 104 -4.28 10.89 -16.75
C GLU A 104 -2.84 11.41 -16.81
N PRO A 105 -2.46 12.27 -17.77
CA PRO A 105 -1.10 12.78 -17.84
C PRO A 105 -0.68 13.48 -16.54
N VAL A 106 0.55 13.23 -16.10
CA VAL A 106 1.22 13.98 -15.03
C VAL A 106 1.39 15.43 -15.50
N ASN A 107 0.42 16.30 -15.22
CA ASN A 107 0.41 17.70 -15.70
C ASN A 107 0.41 18.72 -14.56
N LYS A 108 0.99 18.35 -13.42
CA LYS A 108 1.22 19.29 -12.32
C LYS A 108 2.70 19.29 -12.02
N THR A 109 3.27 20.47 -11.82
CA THR A 109 4.56 20.56 -11.11
C THR A 109 4.34 20.00 -9.71
N PRO A 110 5.27 19.18 -9.18
CA PRO A 110 5.27 18.80 -7.77
C PRO A 110 5.06 20.05 -6.93
N ASP A 111 4.03 20.05 -6.08
CA ASP A 111 3.82 21.15 -5.15
C ASP A 111 4.92 21.05 -4.06
N PRO A 112 5.88 21.99 -4.03
CA PRO A 112 7.03 21.92 -3.12
C PRO A 112 6.61 21.97 -1.66
N GLU A 113 5.41 22.47 -1.34
CA GLU A 113 4.92 22.52 0.03
C GLU A 113 4.31 21.17 0.50
N THR A 114 4.22 20.16 -0.37
CA THR A 114 3.50 18.89 -0.09
C THR A 114 4.34 17.62 -0.26
N THR A 115 5.64 17.77 -0.53
CA THR A 115 6.53 16.64 -0.79
C THR A 115 7.09 16.11 0.52
N THR A 116 6.77 14.85 0.83
CA THR A 116 7.35 14.15 1.97
C THR A 116 8.23 13.00 1.51
N LEU A 117 9.53 13.12 1.73
CA LEU A 117 10.51 12.11 1.36
C LEU A 117 10.70 11.13 2.53
N TYR A 118 10.12 9.93 2.42
CA TYR A 118 10.39 8.86 3.39
C TYR A 118 11.38 7.86 2.82
N LYS A 119 12.49 7.60 3.52
CA LYS A 119 13.40 6.50 3.18
C LYS A 119 13.00 5.24 3.95
N THR A 120 12.35 4.29 3.27
CA THR A 120 12.01 2.99 3.87
C THR A 120 13.04 1.94 3.50
N THR A 121 13.81 1.45 4.47
CA THR A 121 14.79 0.37 4.24
C THR A 121 14.08 -0.98 4.15
N THR A 122 13.76 -1.40 2.93
CA THR A 122 13.90 -2.81 2.53
C THR A 122 15.20 -3.03 1.76
N ASP A 123 15.66 -1.98 1.07
CA ASP A 123 17.00 -1.78 0.51
C ASP A 123 17.28 -0.26 0.47
N GLU A 124 18.54 0.11 0.35
CA GLU A 124 19.10 1.45 0.63
C GLU A 124 18.57 2.61 -0.26
N ASN A 125 17.67 2.33 -1.20
CA ASN A 125 17.32 3.21 -2.32
C ASN A 125 15.82 3.41 -2.56
N LEU A 126 14.91 2.90 -1.71
CA LEU A 126 13.47 3.11 -1.89
C LEU A 126 12.97 4.31 -1.08
N THR A 127 12.67 5.38 -1.80
CA THR A 127 11.86 6.49 -1.30
C THR A 127 10.39 6.15 -1.50
N ILE A 128 9.58 6.23 -0.45
CA ILE A 128 8.12 6.20 -0.59
C ILE A 128 7.65 7.61 -0.28
N ASP A 129 7.22 8.37 -1.28
CA ASP A 129 6.57 9.64 -1.01
C ASP A 129 5.13 9.37 -0.55
N LEU A 130 4.73 9.94 0.58
CA LEU A 130 3.36 9.78 1.07
C LEU A 130 2.79 11.17 1.31
N GLU A 131 1.82 11.54 0.48
CA GLU A 131 1.30 12.89 0.42
C GLU A 131 0.31 13.21 1.55
N GLU A 132 0.39 14.45 2.01
CA GLU A 132 0.07 14.87 3.38
C GLU A 132 -1.38 15.29 3.64
N LYS A 133 -2.16 14.31 4.06
CA LYS A 133 -2.84 14.34 5.36
C LYS A 133 -3.08 12.90 5.78
N LYS A 134 -2.35 12.41 6.79
CA LYS A 134 -2.56 11.16 7.57
C LYS A 134 -2.71 9.83 6.81
N ALA A 135 -2.94 9.83 5.51
CA ALA A 135 -3.79 8.80 4.92
C ALA A 135 -3.03 7.51 4.60
N HIS A 136 -1.75 7.60 4.24
CA HIS A 136 -0.99 6.46 3.73
C HIS A 136 0.21 6.09 4.59
N VAL A 137 0.37 6.68 5.77
CA VAL A 137 1.47 6.40 6.70
C VAL A 137 0.88 6.10 8.07
N VAL A 138 1.41 5.09 8.75
CA VAL A 138 1.09 4.83 10.16
C VAL A 138 2.37 4.77 10.97
N LYS A 139 2.48 5.65 11.97
CA LYS A 139 3.54 5.60 12.98
C LYS A 139 3.39 4.34 13.83
N ILE A 140 4.51 3.66 14.07
CA ILE A 140 4.56 2.42 14.85
C ILE A 140 5.56 2.50 16.00
N SER A 141 5.39 1.61 16.98
CA SER A 141 6.30 1.49 18.12
C SER A 141 7.69 1.03 17.69
N THR A 142 8.72 1.53 18.38
CA THR A 142 10.11 1.09 18.21
C THR A 142 10.41 -0.27 18.86
N GLU A 143 9.47 -0.83 19.61
CA GLU A 143 9.60 -2.13 20.27
C GLU A 143 9.51 -3.31 19.30
N ILE A 144 8.85 -3.12 18.16
CA ILE A 144 8.72 -4.17 17.14
C ILE A 144 9.97 -4.14 16.25
N ALA A 145 10.57 -5.31 16.06
CA ALA A 145 11.70 -5.48 15.14
C ALA A 145 11.28 -5.12 13.70
N LEU A 146 12.15 -4.38 13.00
CA LEU A 146 11.82 -3.81 11.68
C LEU A 146 11.44 -4.88 10.66
N ASP A 147 12.23 -5.95 10.61
CA ASP A 147 12.05 -7.13 9.73
C ASP A 147 10.71 -7.84 9.89
N LYS A 148 10.02 -7.64 11.01
CA LYS A 148 8.70 -8.22 11.29
C LYS A 148 7.57 -7.23 11.10
N ALA A 149 7.83 -5.95 11.37
CA ALA A 149 6.81 -4.92 11.29
C ALA A 149 6.44 -4.56 9.84
N CYS A 150 7.31 -4.82 8.85
CA CYS A 150 6.96 -4.66 7.44
C CYS A 150 5.72 -5.49 7.05
N LEU A 151 5.59 -6.72 7.57
CA LEU A 151 4.48 -7.62 7.26
C LEU A 151 3.10 -7.03 7.65
N LEU A 152 3.08 -6.06 8.57
CA LEU A 152 1.86 -5.38 9.01
C LEU A 152 1.27 -4.44 7.93
N SER A 153 2.06 -3.98 6.96
CA SER A 153 1.57 -3.10 5.89
C SER A 153 0.62 -3.79 4.91
N CYS A 154 0.72 -5.11 4.74
CA CYS A 154 -0.13 -5.85 3.79
C CYS A 154 -0.46 -7.27 4.25
N GLY A 155 0.42 -8.25 4.04
CA GLY A 155 0.06 -9.67 4.11
C GLY A 155 -0.54 -10.12 5.45
N VAL A 156 0.09 -9.73 6.57
CA VAL A 156 -0.35 -10.12 7.91
C VAL A 156 -1.65 -9.42 8.29
N SER A 157 -1.74 -8.10 8.10
CA SER A 157 -2.95 -7.34 8.45
C SER A 157 -4.15 -7.74 7.60
N THR A 158 -3.92 -8.06 6.31
CA THR A 158 -4.95 -8.56 5.39
C THR A 158 -5.49 -9.92 5.84
N GLY A 159 -4.60 -10.89 6.12
CA GLY A 159 -5.03 -12.22 6.54
C GLY A 159 -5.79 -12.18 7.88
N LEU A 160 -5.27 -11.41 8.84
CA LEU A 160 -5.92 -11.19 10.13
C LEU A 160 -7.30 -10.53 9.98
N GLY A 161 -7.38 -9.42 9.25
CA GLY A 161 -8.62 -8.69 9.04
C GLY A 161 -9.66 -9.51 8.28
N ALA A 162 -9.24 -10.34 7.32
CA ALA A 162 -10.14 -11.20 6.56
C ALA A 162 -10.88 -12.18 7.47
N ALA A 163 -10.19 -12.90 8.35
CA ALA A 163 -10.82 -13.84 9.29
C ALA A 163 -11.65 -13.12 10.37
N TRP A 164 -11.03 -12.20 11.11
CA TRP A 164 -11.64 -11.66 12.33
C TRP A 164 -12.65 -10.55 12.05
N LYS A 165 -12.38 -9.66 11.09
CA LYS A 165 -13.20 -8.46 10.87
C LYS A 165 -14.21 -8.62 9.73
N VAL A 166 -13.80 -9.27 8.63
CA VAL A 166 -14.63 -9.39 7.41
C VAL A 166 -15.52 -10.63 7.47
N ALA A 167 -14.92 -11.81 7.69
CA ALA A 167 -15.65 -13.06 7.80
C ALA A 167 -16.29 -13.26 9.18
N ASP A 168 -15.86 -12.48 10.19
CA ASP A 168 -16.34 -12.53 11.58
C ASP A 168 -16.38 -13.97 12.10
N VAL A 169 -15.26 -14.69 11.92
CA VAL A 169 -15.15 -16.09 12.30
C VAL A 169 -15.35 -16.22 13.82
N GLN A 170 -16.37 -16.97 14.20
CA GLN A 170 -16.69 -17.24 15.59
C GLN A 170 -15.96 -18.47 16.11
N LYS A 171 -15.81 -18.53 17.43
CA LYS A 171 -15.31 -19.74 18.09
C LYS A 171 -16.14 -20.96 17.70
N ASP A 172 -15.47 -22.11 17.61
CA ASP A 172 -15.99 -23.44 17.26
C ASP A 172 -16.52 -23.53 15.81
N SER A 173 -16.19 -22.55 14.95
CA SER A 173 -16.49 -22.61 13.51
C SER A 173 -15.57 -23.60 12.79
N THR A 174 -16.06 -24.19 11.69
CA THR A 174 -15.23 -24.88 10.72
C THR A 174 -14.89 -23.92 9.57
N VAL A 175 -13.60 -23.70 9.32
CA VAL A 175 -13.10 -22.76 8.32
C VAL A 175 -12.33 -23.52 7.25
N ALA A 176 -12.60 -23.21 5.98
CA ALA A 176 -11.79 -23.67 4.85
C ALA A 176 -10.90 -22.52 4.34
N ILE A 177 -9.59 -22.74 4.28
CA ILE A 177 -8.61 -21.76 3.78
C ILE A 177 -8.01 -22.31 2.48
N PHE A 178 -8.16 -21.55 1.40
CA PHE A 178 -7.61 -21.88 0.09
C PHE A 178 -6.37 -21.01 -0.19
N GLY A 179 -5.20 -21.64 -0.27
CA GLY A 179 -3.89 -21.00 -0.45
C GLY A 179 -3.17 -20.72 0.87
N LEU A 180 -1.93 -21.21 1.00
CA LEU A 180 -1.09 -21.10 2.21
C LEU A 180 0.14 -20.20 2.01
N GLY A 181 -0.04 -19.11 1.24
CA GLY A 181 0.91 -17.99 1.26
C GLY A 181 0.80 -17.17 2.55
N VAL A 182 1.52 -16.05 2.66
CA VAL A 182 1.55 -15.19 3.87
C VAL A 182 0.15 -14.83 4.38
N VAL A 183 -0.76 -14.43 3.50
CA VAL A 183 -2.15 -14.07 3.86
C VAL A 183 -2.91 -15.26 4.42
N GLY A 184 -2.80 -16.43 3.79
CA GLY A 184 -3.48 -17.65 4.22
C GLY A 184 -2.93 -18.21 5.53
N LEU A 185 -1.60 -18.24 5.68
CA LEU A 185 -0.95 -18.68 6.91
C LEU A 185 -1.29 -17.77 8.10
N MET A 186 -1.47 -16.47 7.88
CA MET A 186 -1.89 -15.58 8.96
C MET A 186 -3.33 -15.86 9.43
N ASN A 187 -4.22 -16.28 8.52
CA ASN A 187 -5.54 -16.80 8.91
C ASN A 187 -5.39 -18.06 9.79
N VAL A 188 -4.50 -18.98 9.45
CA VAL A 188 -4.24 -20.19 10.28
C VAL A 188 -3.67 -19.82 11.66
N ALA A 189 -2.70 -18.90 11.70
CA ALA A 189 -2.02 -18.49 12.93
C ALA A 189 -2.96 -17.84 13.95
N MET A 190 -4.00 -17.12 13.47
CA MET A 190 -5.09 -16.59 14.30
C MET A 190 -5.78 -17.69 15.13
N PHE A 191 -6.02 -18.85 14.53
CA PHE A 191 -6.75 -19.96 15.16
C PHE A 191 -5.84 -20.91 15.95
N GLY A 192 -4.51 -20.83 15.77
CA GLY A 192 -3.53 -21.74 16.36
C GLY A 192 -3.24 -21.53 17.85
N ARG A 193 -3.64 -20.40 18.46
CA ARG A 193 -3.49 -20.17 19.91
C ARG A 193 -4.77 -20.50 20.66
N GLY A 194 -5.01 -21.80 20.87
CA GLY A 194 -5.98 -22.30 21.86
C GLY A 194 -7.37 -22.62 21.32
N SER A 195 -7.45 -23.62 20.45
CA SER A 195 -8.70 -24.33 20.08
C SER A 195 -9.88 -23.40 19.81
N VAL A 196 -9.69 -22.43 18.90
CA VAL A 196 -10.74 -21.48 18.56
C VAL A 196 -11.62 -22.01 17.43
N CYS A 197 -11.07 -22.72 16.43
CA CYS A 197 -11.81 -23.21 15.25
C CYS A 197 -11.16 -24.47 14.64
N ASP A 198 -11.94 -25.29 13.93
CA ASP A 198 -11.43 -26.36 13.07
C ASP A 198 -11.05 -25.79 11.70
N CYS A 199 -9.78 -25.92 11.31
CA CYS A 199 -9.26 -25.37 10.05
C CYS A 199 -8.94 -26.47 9.04
N LEU A 200 -9.58 -26.42 7.87
CA LEU A 200 -9.26 -27.24 6.71
C LEU A 200 -8.45 -26.40 5.72
N CYS A 201 -7.18 -26.75 5.55
CA CYS A 201 -6.25 -26.01 4.70
C CYS A 201 -6.06 -26.72 3.35
N PHE A 202 -6.22 -25.98 2.26
CA PHE A 202 -6.06 -26.49 0.90
C PHE A 202 -5.00 -25.66 0.16
N GLU A 203 -3.96 -26.31 -0.35
CA GLU A 203 -3.10 -25.71 -1.37
C GLU A 203 -3.67 -26.04 -2.75
N ILE A 204 -3.95 -25.00 -3.54
CA ILE A 204 -4.29 -25.17 -4.94
C ILE A 204 -2.97 -25.23 -5.70
N GLY A 205 -2.47 -26.45 -5.92
CA GLY A 205 -1.32 -26.66 -6.79
C GLY A 205 -1.71 -26.35 -8.22
N PHE A 206 -1.14 -25.29 -8.80
CA PHE A 206 -1.15 -25.12 -10.25
C PHE A 206 -0.15 -26.14 -10.81
N GLY A 207 -0.66 -27.23 -11.40
CA GLY A 207 0.16 -28.13 -12.18
C GLY A 207 0.80 -27.35 -13.32
N ALA A 208 2.13 -27.23 -13.28
CA ALA A 208 2.92 -26.64 -14.37
C ALA A 208 2.92 -27.55 -15.60
#